data_AF-A0A5E5QMB1-F1
#
_entry.id   AF-A0A5E5QMB1-F1
#
_cell.length_a   1.000
_cell.length_b   1.000
_cell.length_c   1.000
_cell.angle_alpha   90.00
_cell.angle_beta   90.00
_cell.angle_gamma   90.00
#
_symmetry.space_group_name_H-M   'P 1'
#
loop_
_entity.id
_entity.type
_entity.pdbx_description
1 polymer ?
#
loop_
_entity_poly.entity_id
_entity_poly.type
_entity_poly.pdbx_seq_one_letter_code
_entity_poly.pdbx_strand_id
1 'polypeptide(L)'
;ATDYKYSSAMCHAGLVNNSLVTDYDIGVLPSEYQDYLKSMVGVQHDKTLKINTHKGLPCGNEGFIRKLSDKVGRDLSFKKKGRPKKG
;
A
#
# COMPACT_ATOMS: atom_id res chain seq x y z
N ALA A 1 -4.67 5.75 9.42
CA ALA A 1 -3.54 4.89 9.83
C ALA A 1 -3.38 4.81 11.35
N THR A 2 -3.42 5.92 12.09
CA THR A 2 -3.41 5.95 13.57
C THR A 2 -4.72 5.49 14.20
N ASP A 3 -5.81 5.54 13.46
CA ASP A 3 -7.15 5.04 13.83
C ASP A 3 -7.30 3.51 13.67
N TYR A 4 -6.34 2.84 13.03
CA TYR A 4 -6.39 1.40 12.82
C TYR A 4 -5.81 0.64 14.03
N LYS A 5 -6.66 -0.11 14.72
CA LYS A 5 -6.32 -0.82 15.98
C LYS A 5 -5.07 -1.70 15.92
N TYR A 6 -4.81 -2.33 14.78
CA TYR A 6 -3.68 -3.26 14.61
C TYR A 6 -2.43 -2.61 14.00
N SER A 7 -2.40 -1.28 13.94
CA SER A 7 -1.25 -0.51 13.45
C SER A 7 -0.33 -0.11 14.61
N SER A 8 0.98 -0.18 14.40
CA SER A 8 1.97 0.43 15.32
C SER A 8 2.02 1.97 15.21
N ALA A 9 1.27 2.57 14.28
CA ALA A 9 1.32 4.01 14.01
C ALA A 9 0.99 4.88 15.24
N MET A 10 0.11 4.43 16.14
CA MET A 10 -0.16 5.15 17.39
C MET A 10 1.06 5.20 18.31
N CYS A 11 1.86 4.13 18.33
CA CYS A 11 3.06 4.05 19.13
C CYS A 11 4.12 5.01 18.61
N HIS A 12 4.40 4.98 17.31
CA HIS A 12 5.37 5.88 16.70
C HIS A 12 4.93 7.36 16.69
N ALA A 13 3.62 7.62 16.73
CA ALA A 13 3.07 8.97 16.92
C ALA A 13 3.06 9.43 18.40
N GLY A 14 3.56 8.62 19.34
CA GLY A 14 3.59 8.93 20.78
C GLY A 14 2.23 8.91 21.47
N LEU A 15 1.19 8.33 20.85
CA LEU A 15 -0.17 8.29 21.38
C LEU A 15 -0.41 7.12 22.35
N VAL A 16 0.31 6.01 22.18
CA VAL A 16 0.17 4.79 22.97
C VAL A 16 1.54 4.16 23.18
N ASN A 17 1.88 3.77 24.41
CA ASN A 17 3.04 2.93 24.65
C ASN A 17 2.69 1.45 24.41
N ASN A 18 3.45 0.75 23.59
CA ASN A 18 3.25 -0.67 23.30
C ASN A 18 4.56 -1.43 23.47
N SER A 19 4.62 -2.33 24.45
CA SER A 19 5.82 -3.13 24.76
C SER A 19 6.23 -4.10 23.66
N LEU A 20 5.34 -4.40 22.71
CA LEU A 20 5.63 -5.25 21.55
C LEU A 20 6.26 -4.45 20.40
N VAL A 21 6.17 -3.12 20.44
CA VAL A 21 6.76 -2.25 19.41
C VAL A 21 8.17 -1.90 19.87
N THR A 22 9.15 -2.31 19.07
CA THR A 22 10.55 -1.94 19.30
C THR A 22 10.79 -0.51 18.87
N ASP A 23 11.50 0.26 19.71
CA ASP A 23 12.02 1.55 19.29
C ASP A 23 13.04 1.35 18.18
N TYR A 24 12.73 1.92 17.02
CA TYR A 24 13.62 1.95 15.87
C TYR A 24 13.49 3.33 15.23
N ASP A 25 14.64 3.98 15.05
CA ASP A 25 14.69 5.31 14.46
C ASP A 25 14.58 5.23 12.94
N ILE A 26 13.45 5.69 12.42
CA ILE A 26 13.22 5.82 10.97
C ILE A 26 13.56 7.22 10.44
N GLY A 27 14.16 8.08 11.27
CA GLY A 27 14.48 9.47 10.93
C GLY A 27 13.26 10.39 10.91
N VAL A 28 12.18 10.03 11.60
CA VAL A 28 10.94 10.83 11.68
C VAL A 28 10.58 11.04 13.14
N LEU A 29 10.46 12.31 13.54
CA LEU A 29 10.07 12.64 14.91
C LEU A 29 8.62 12.19 15.19
N PRO A 30 8.28 11.78 16.43
CA PRO A 30 6.91 11.40 16.78
C PRO A 30 5.86 12.46 16.45
N SER A 31 6.22 13.74 16.60
CA SER A 31 5.37 14.89 16.26
C SER A 31 5.08 15.02 14.76
N GLU A 32 6.01 14.56 13.91
CA GLU A 32 5.92 14.65 12.45
C GLU A 32 5.39 13.35 11.83
N TYR A 33 5.27 12.29 12.63
CA TYR A 33 4.90 10.96 12.17
C TYR A 33 3.54 10.92 11.46
N GLN A 34 2.57 11.70 11.94
CA GLN A 34 1.27 11.78 11.28
C GLN A 34 1.36 12.37 9.86
N ASP A 35 2.21 13.37 9.66
CA ASP A 35 2.36 14.01 8.36
C ASP A 35 3.23 13.18 7.42
N TYR A 36 4.24 12.49 7.96
CA TYR A 36 4.96 11.42 7.26
C TYR A 36 4.00 10.36 6.70
N LEU A 37 3.07 9.85 7.52
CA LEU A 37 2.07 8.88 7.07
C LEU A 37 1.19 9.44 5.95
N LYS A 38 0.79 10.71 6.03
CA LYS A 38 -0.01 11.36 4.97
C LYS A 38 0.80 11.55 3.69
N SER A 39 2.09 11.88 3.79
CA SER A 39 2.98 12.12 2.64
C SER A 39 3.14 10.88 1.76
N MET A 40 3.09 9.68 2.36
CA MET A 40 3.17 8.41 1.63
C MET A 40 1.87 8.05 0.90
N VAL A 41 0.73 8.64 1.29
CA VAL A 41 -0.58 8.38 0.68
C VAL A 41 -0.83 9.40 -0.43
N GLY A 42 -0.07 9.29 -1.52
CA GLY A 42 -0.46 9.94 -2.76
C GLY A 42 -1.80 9.37 -3.24
N VAL A 43 -2.81 10.21 -3.46
CA VAL A 43 -4.20 9.86 -3.83
C VAL A 43 -4.29 8.87 -5.02
N GLN A 44 -3.28 8.84 -5.89
CA GLN A 44 -3.23 7.94 -7.04
C GLN A 44 -2.92 6.49 -6.68
N HIS A 45 -2.08 6.23 -5.66
CA HIS A 45 -1.74 4.86 -5.26
C HIS A 45 -2.92 4.16 -4.58
N ASP A 46 -3.76 4.91 -3.88
CA ASP A 46 -4.91 4.39 -3.14
C ASP A 46 -5.96 3.75 -4.07
N LYS A 47 -6.22 4.33 -5.25
CA LYS A 47 -7.19 3.77 -6.21
C LYS A 47 -6.75 2.42 -6.76
N THR A 48 -5.50 2.30 -7.19
CA THR A 48 -4.98 1.05 -7.76
C THR A 48 -4.95 -0.06 -6.72
N LEU A 49 -4.50 0.24 -5.49
CA LEU A 49 -4.47 -0.73 -4.39
C LEU A 49 -5.87 -1.23 -4.05
N LYS A 50 -6.85 -0.33 -3.91
CA LYS A 50 -8.25 -0.70 -3.64
C LYS A 50 -8.83 -1.58 -4.74
N ILE A 51 -8.64 -1.19 -5.99
CA ILE A 51 -9.16 -1.93 -7.15
C ILE A 51 -8.51 -3.31 -7.25
N ASN A 52 -7.19 -3.40 -7.12
CA ASN A 52 -6.48 -4.67 -7.25
C ASN A 52 -6.82 -5.61 -6.10
N THR A 53 -6.88 -5.10 -4.86
CA THR A 53 -7.31 -5.90 -3.69
C THR A 53 -8.72 -6.47 -3.89
N HIS A 54 -9.68 -5.63 -4.31
CA HIS A 54 -11.05 -6.07 -4.56
C HIS A 54 -11.14 -7.10 -5.71
N LYS A 55 -10.27 -7.01 -6.72
CA LYS A 55 -10.28 -7.92 -7.87
C LYS A 55 -9.38 -9.15 -7.70
N GLY A 56 -8.69 -9.29 -6.55
CA GLY A 56 -7.69 -10.35 -6.36
C GLY A 56 -6.48 -10.22 -7.28
N LEU A 57 -6.13 -9.00 -7.70
CA LEU A 57 -4.97 -8.72 -8.54
C LEU A 57 -3.75 -8.35 -7.70
N PRO A 58 -2.52 -8.61 -8.18
CA PRO A 58 -1.31 -8.21 -7.49
C PRO A 58 -1.19 -6.69 -7.32
N CYS A 59 -0.68 -6.25 -6.17
CA CYS A 59 -0.49 -4.83 -5.82
C CYS A 59 0.95 -4.32 -6.08
N GLY A 60 1.74 -5.03 -6.88
CA GLY A 60 3.10 -4.63 -7.21
C GLY A 60 3.17 -3.53 -8.28
N ASN A 61 4.36 -2.98 -8.51
CA ASN A 61 4.59 -2.08 -9.63
C ASN A 61 4.50 -2.82 -10.99
N GLU A 62 4.41 -2.08 -12.09
CA GLU A 62 4.25 -2.68 -13.44
C GLU A 62 5.37 -3.66 -13.80
N GLY A 63 6.62 -3.36 -13.43
CA GLY A 63 7.75 -4.24 -13.67
C GLY A 63 7.65 -5.56 -12.90
N PHE A 64 7.18 -5.53 -11.66
CA PHE A 64 6.89 -6.70 -10.85
C PHE A 64 5.73 -7.50 -11.44
N ILE A 65 4.63 -6.85 -11.80
CA ILE A 65 3.45 -7.50 -12.38
C ILE A 65 3.82 -8.18 -13.71
N ARG A 66 4.63 -7.55 -14.56
CA ARG A 66 5.11 -8.14 -15.81
C ARG A 66 5.92 -9.41 -15.55
N LYS A 67 6.94 -9.33 -14.70
CA LYS A 67 7.76 -10.49 -14.33
C LYS A 67 6.92 -11.64 -13.76
N LEU A 68 5.91 -11.32 -12.95
CA LEU A 68 5.00 -12.32 -12.39
C LEU A 68 4.09 -12.93 -13.48
N SER A 69 3.57 -12.09 -14.38
CA SER A 69 2.74 -12.53 -15.51
C SER A 69 3.50 -13.49 -16.42
N ASP A 70 4.76 -13.17 -16.73
CA ASP A 70 5.65 -14.02 -17.53
C ASP A 70 5.89 -15.38 -16.87
N LYS A 71 6.10 -15.40 -15.55
CA LYS A 71 6.31 -16.65 -14.79
C LYS A 71 5.06 -17.53 -14.72
N VAL A 72 3.88 -16.95 -14.64
CA VAL A 72 2.60 -17.67 -14.50
C VAL A 72 1.96 -17.98 -15.86
N GLY A 73 2.46 -17.37 -16.94
CA GLY A 73 1.90 -17.52 -18.29
C GLY A 73 0.50 -16.89 -18.42
N ARG A 74 0.18 -15.90 -17.59
CA ARG A 74 -1.12 -15.21 -17.55
C ARG A 74 -0.94 -13.73 -17.35
N ASP A 75 -1.71 -12.91 -18.05
CA ASP A 75 -1.72 -11.46 -17.86
C ASP A 75 -2.42 -11.10 -16.54
N LEU A 76 -1.66 -10.55 -15.59
CA LEU A 76 -2.14 -10.13 -14.26
C LEU A 76 -2.35 -8.60 -14.18
N SER A 77 -2.24 -7.88 -15.29
CA SER A 77 -2.44 -6.44 -15.33
C SER A 77 -3.91 -6.05 -15.18
N PHE A 78 -4.17 -4.88 -14.60
CA PHE A 78 -5.52 -4.34 -14.53
C PHE A 78 -6.05 -4.05 -15.95
N LYS A 79 -7.21 -4.62 -16.28
CA LYS A 79 -7.96 -4.29 -17.51
C LYS A 79 -9.24 -3.54 -17.17
N LYS A 80 -9.55 -2.53 -17.99
CA LYS A 80 -10.85 -1.85 -17.95
C LYS A 80 -11.96 -2.87 -18.23
N LYS A 81 -13.07 -2.75 -17.51
CA LYS A 81 -14.26 -3.58 -17.73
C LYS A 81 -14.84 -3.26 -19.12
N GLY A 82 -15.20 -4.29 -19.87
CA GLY A 82 -15.86 -4.16 -21.17
C GLY A 82 -15.19 -4.96 -22.28
N ARG A 83 -15.76 -4.86 -23.48
CA ARG A 83 -15.23 -5.53 -24.67
C ARG A 83 -13.80 -5.03 -24.96
N PRO A 84 -12.85 -5.92 -25.26
CA PRO A 84 -11.56 -5.52 -25.82
C PRO A 84 -11.78 -4.62 -27.04
N LYS A 85 -10.99 -3.55 -27.18
CA LYS A 85 -11.04 -2.72 -28.40
C LYS A 85 -10.76 -3.63 -29.59
N LYS A 86 -11.60 -3.55 -30.64
CA LYS A 86 -11.26 -4.18 -31.91
C LYS A 86 -9.99 -3.50 -32.42
N GLY A 87 -8.95 -4.32 -32.67
CA GLY A 87 -7.85 -3.93 -33.53
C GLY A 87 -8.30 -3.83 -34.97
#